data_AF-A0A1V5CU30-F1
#
_entry.id   AF-A0A1V5CU30-F1
#
_cell.length_a   1.000
_cell.length_b   1.000
_cell.length_c   1.000
_cell.angle_alpha   90.00
_cell.angle_beta   90.00
_cell.angle_gamma   90.00
#
_symmetry.space_group_name_H-M   'P 1'
#
loop_
_entity.id
_entity.type
_entity.pdbx_description
1 polymer ?
#
loop_
_entity_poly.entity_id
_entity_poly.type
_entity_poly.pdbx_seq_one_letter_code
_entity_poly.pdbx_strand_id
1 'polypeptide(L)'
;MMDIPEEIALTLKSLKANGFDARFVQTSPEAKEIMLEMIPQNALVGVADSVTLMQIGVLEALARRGNEILNPFVPEMTIGMRDDPAKRREFISMTRKTFGSDVFITGSNTVTMDGNIVNIDRNGNRVAGIIFGAPKVILAVGRNKIVKDVNTAIDRIKNVLAPAHAKQKRYKTPCAERGKCFDCDSRDRLCNITVILEKKPLNTDLSVVLINEDLGLGWDPEWDGARIARITDNYYKYSWPF
;
A
#
# COMPACT_ATOMS: atom_id res chain seq x y z
N MET A 1 0.45 -24.84 17.80
CA MET A 1 1.24 -24.17 16.75
C MET A 1 0.26 -23.43 15.87
N MET A 2 0.41 -22.12 15.69
CA MET A 2 -0.46 -21.36 14.78
C MET A 2 -0.23 -21.88 13.37
N ASP A 3 -1.30 -22.33 12.72
CA ASP A 3 -1.24 -22.78 11.33
C ASP A 3 -1.04 -21.53 10.44
N ILE A 4 0.14 -21.43 9.83
CA ILE A 4 0.46 -20.35 8.90
C ILE A 4 0.12 -20.87 7.50
N PRO A 5 -0.79 -20.22 6.74
CA PRO A 5 -1.09 -20.63 5.39
C PRO A 5 0.18 -20.79 4.55
N GLU A 6 0.26 -21.86 3.75
CA GLU A 6 1.46 -22.22 2.98
C GLU A 6 1.99 -21.06 2.12
N GLU A 7 1.10 -20.34 1.44
CA GLU A 7 1.42 -19.16 0.63
C GLU A 7 2.13 -18.07 1.45
N ILE A 8 1.66 -17.82 2.68
CA ILE A 8 2.26 -16.84 3.59
C ILE A 8 3.61 -17.34 4.10
N ALA A 9 3.71 -18.62 4.46
CA ALA A 9 4.96 -19.21 4.93
C ALA A 9 6.06 -19.14 3.86
N LEU A 10 5.71 -19.45 2.61
CA LEU A 10 6.61 -19.34 1.46
C LEU A 10 7.03 -17.88 1.23
N THR A 11 6.07 -16.96 1.19
CA THR A 11 6.32 -15.52 1.02
C THR A 11 7.24 -14.98 2.12
N LEU A 12 6.98 -15.35 3.38
CA LEU A 12 7.78 -14.94 4.54
C LEU A 12 9.23 -15.41 4.41
N LYS A 13 9.44 -16.67 4.00
CA LYS A 13 10.78 -17.23 3.76
C LYS A 13 11.51 -16.48 2.65
N SER A 14 10.85 -16.24 1.53
CA SER A 14 11.44 -15.57 0.37
C SER A 14 11.80 -14.11 0.65
N LEU A 15 10.91 -13.36 1.32
CA LEU A 15 11.20 -11.99 1.74
C LEU A 15 12.43 -11.91 2.64
N LYS A 16 12.56 -12.83 3.62
CA LYS A 16 13.75 -12.91 4.47
C LYS A 16 15.01 -13.24 3.68
N ALA A 17 14.93 -14.17 2.73
CA ALA A 17 16.06 -14.49 1.84
C ALA A 17 16.48 -13.30 0.96
N ASN A 18 15.53 -12.42 0.61
CA ASN A 18 15.75 -11.18 -0.13
C ASN A 18 16.21 -10.01 0.77
N GLY A 19 16.44 -10.27 2.06
CA GLY A 19 17.04 -9.34 3.01
C GLY A 19 16.07 -8.42 3.74
N PHE A 20 14.75 -8.56 3.52
CA PHE A 20 13.73 -7.77 4.20
C PHE A 20 13.50 -8.25 5.65
N ASP A 21 13.16 -7.34 6.57
CA ASP A 21 12.63 -7.71 7.90
C ASP A 21 11.15 -8.11 7.74
N ALA A 22 10.90 -9.38 7.42
CA ALA A 22 9.55 -9.88 7.20
C ALA A 22 8.96 -10.52 8.46
N ARG A 23 7.76 -10.06 8.84
CA ARG A 23 7.00 -10.51 10.01
C ARG A 23 5.62 -10.99 9.58
N PHE A 24 5.05 -11.88 10.37
CA PHE A 24 3.71 -12.42 10.16
C PHE A 24 2.87 -12.22 11.41
N VAL A 25 1.63 -11.82 11.21
CA VAL A 25 0.59 -11.66 12.25
C VAL A 25 -0.74 -12.19 11.73
N GLN A 26 -1.58 -12.69 12.63
CA GLN A 26 -2.88 -13.24 12.25
C GLN A 26 -3.92 -12.15 12.03
N THR A 27 -3.86 -11.06 12.78
CA THR A 27 -4.97 -10.11 12.88
C THR A 27 -4.52 -8.65 12.77
N SER A 28 -5.44 -7.77 12.39
CA SER A 28 -5.22 -6.32 12.33
C SER A 28 -4.79 -5.71 13.67
N PRO A 29 -5.35 -6.11 14.84
CA PRO A 29 -4.81 -5.69 16.14
C PRO A 29 -3.34 -6.08 16.34
N GLU A 30 -2.95 -7.33 16.04
CA GLU A 30 -1.54 -7.75 16.13
C GLU A 30 -0.65 -6.96 15.17
N ALA A 31 -1.14 -6.68 13.95
CA ALA A 31 -0.44 -5.84 12.97
C ALA A 31 -0.21 -4.42 13.48
N LYS A 32 -1.22 -3.84 14.15
CA LYS A 32 -1.10 -2.52 14.77
C LYS A 32 -0.06 -2.53 15.89
N GLU A 33 -0.11 -3.49 16.81
CA GLU A 33 0.84 -3.57 17.93
C GLU A 33 2.29 -3.76 17.43
N ILE A 34 2.52 -4.69 16.50
CA ILE A 34 3.88 -4.91 15.98
C ILE A 34 4.42 -3.68 15.24
N MET A 35 3.56 -2.95 14.51
CA MET A 35 3.98 -1.70 13.88
C MET A 35 4.29 -0.61 14.91
N LEU A 36 3.53 -0.50 16.00
CA LEU A 36 3.82 0.43 17.09
C LEU A 36 5.17 0.10 17.74
N GLU A 37 5.47 -1.17 17.99
CA GLU A 37 6.77 -1.60 18.54
C GLU A 37 7.95 -1.23 17.62
N MET A 38 7.75 -1.28 16.31
CA MET A 38 8.78 -0.98 15.32
C MET A 38 9.02 0.53 15.12
N ILE A 39 8.10 1.39 15.59
CA ILE A 39 8.17 2.84 15.41
C ILE A 39 8.57 3.49 16.74
N PRO A 40 9.72 4.19 16.82
CA PRO A 40 10.11 4.91 18.02
C PRO A 40 9.05 5.94 18.46
N GLN A 41 8.91 6.17 19.76
CA GLN A 41 7.89 7.07 20.30
C GLN A 41 8.08 8.53 19.87
N ASN A 42 9.32 8.95 19.65
CA ASN A 42 9.68 10.30 19.21
C ASN A 42 9.92 10.41 17.68
N ALA A 43 9.64 9.35 16.91
CA ALA A 43 9.85 9.38 15.47
C ALA A 43 8.81 10.26 14.78
N LEU A 44 9.28 11.05 13.81
CA LEU A 44 8.46 11.65 12.76
C LEU A 44 8.03 10.56 11.79
N VAL A 45 6.72 10.38 11.60
CA VAL A 45 6.16 9.31 10.75
C VAL A 45 5.63 9.89 9.45
N GLY A 46 6.25 9.52 8.33
CA GLY A 46 5.77 9.83 6.98
C GLY A 46 4.79 8.78 6.48
N VAL A 47 3.72 9.20 5.80
CA VAL A 47 2.67 8.28 5.31
C VAL A 47 2.42 8.47 3.82
N ALA A 48 2.32 7.36 3.08
CA ALA A 48 1.70 7.34 1.75
C ALA A 48 0.30 6.69 1.77
N ASP A 49 -0.51 6.97 0.74
CA ASP A 49 -1.87 6.45 0.60
C ASP A 49 -1.92 4.93 0.85
N SER A 50 -2.63 4.54 1.90
CA SER A 50 -2.77 3.14 2.28
C SER A 50 -4.04 2.91 3.09
N VAL A 51 -5.07 2.39 2.42
CA VAL A 51 -6.28 1.90 3.10
C VAL A 51 -5.96 0.77 4.08
N THR A 52 -4.92 -0.03 3.85
CA THR A 52 -4.50 -1.06 4.81
C THR A 52 -4.11 -0.43 6.15
N LEU A 53 -3.37 0.69 6.17
CA LEU A 53 -3.02 1.39 7.41
C LEU A 53 -4.23 1.98 8.13
N MET A 54 -5.22 2.46 7.36
CA MET A 54 -6.49 2.95 7.92
C MET A 54 -7.29 1.82 8.57
N GLN A 55 -7.39 0.67 7.90
CA GLN A 55 -8.14 -0.49 8.38
C GLN A 55 -7.57 -1.09 9.67
N ILE A 56 -6.24 -1.15 9.79
CA ILE A 56 -5.60 -1.64 11.03
C ILE A 56 -5.62 -0.61 12.17
N GLY A 57 -5.94 0.66 11.88
CA GLY A 57 -6.03 1.72 12.88
C GLY A 57 -4.68 2.21 13.43
N VAL A 58 -3.57 1.96 12.72
CA VAL A 58 -2.22 2.31 13.21
C VAL A 58 -1.97 3.81 13.24
N LEU A 59 -2.53 4.57 12.29
CA LEU A 59 -2.35 6.02 12.25
C LEU A 59 -2.98 6.70 13.47
N GLU A 60 -4.18 6.25 13.85
CA GLU A 60 -4.86 6.76 15.03
C GLU A 60 -4.11 6.39 16.31
N ALA A 61 -3.61 5.16 16.41
CA ALA A 61 -2.83 4.72 17.56
C ALA A 61 -1.51 5.48 17.71
N LEU A 62 -0.80 5.74 16.61
CA LEU A 62 0.40 6.58 16.61
C LEU A 62 0.11 8.00 17.08
N ALA A 63 -0.97 8.60 16.57
CA ALA A 63 -1.39 9.95 17.00
C ALA A 63 -1.72 9.98 18.49
N ARG A 64 -2.49 9.00 18.99
CA ARG A 64 -2.81 8.88 20.43
C ARG A 64 -1.58 8.64 21.31
N ARG A 65 -0.56 7.96 20.79
CA ARG A 65 0.73 7.73 21.47
C ARG A 65 1.61 8.98 21.49
N GLY A 66 1.30 10.01 20.70
CA GLY A 66 2.01 11.28 20.63
C GLY A 66 3.07 11.37 19.53
N ASN A 67 3.09 10.45 18.57
CA ASN A 67 3.97 10.57 17.40
C ASN A 67 3.53 11.74 16.50
N GLU A 68 4.50 12.47 15.94
CA GLU A 68 4.24 13.43 14.87
C GLU A 68 4.04 12.68 13.53
N ILE A 69 2.97 13.00 12.80
CA ILE A 69 2.59 12.29 11.57
C ILE A 69 2.46 13.27 10.40
N LEU A 70 3.27 13.06 9.36
CA LEU A 70 3.13 13.71 8.06
C LEU A 70 2.25 12.86 7.16
N ASN A 71 0.94 13.14 7.14
CA ASN A 71 -0.02 12.46 6.29
C ASN A 71 -0.71 13.43 5.30
N PRO A 72 -0.26 13.48 4.02
CA PRO A 72 -0.91 14.30 3.00
C PRO A 72 -2.20 13.66 2.45
N PHE A 73 -2.54 12.43 2.83
CA PHE A 73 -3.67 11.65 2.31
C PHE A 73 -4.90 11.72 3.21
N VAL A 74 -5.25 12.93 3.66
CA VAL A 74 -6.46 13.19 4.45
C VAL A 74 -7.50 13.98 3.62
N PRO A 75 -8.81 13.87 3.91
CA PRO A 75 -9.86 14.56 3.15
C PRO A 75 -9.61 16.07 3.00
N GLU A 76 -9.16 16.71 4.06
CA GLU A 76 -8.89 18.15 4.14
C GLU A 76 -7.83 18.58 3.12
N MET A 77 -6.84 17.72 2.87
CA MET A 77 -5.74 17.95 1.93
C MET A 77 -6.06 17.51 0.51
N THR A 78 -6.91 16.49 0.34
CA THR A 78 -7.09 15.81 -0.95
C THR A 78 -8.36 16.19 -1.68
N ILE A 79 -9.49 16.41 -1.00
CA ILE A 79 -10.78 16.71 -1.65
C ILE A 79 -10.72 18.05 -2.38
N GLY A 80 -11.05 18.06 -3.67
CA GLY A 80 -11.06 19.25 -4.51
C GLY A 80 -9.66 19.68 -4.99
N MET A 81 -8.62 18.90 -4.68
CA MET A 81 -7.23 19.23 -5.05
C MET A 81 -7.03 19.32 -6.58
N ARG A 82 -7.84 18.64 -7.39
CA ARG A 82 -7.75 18.70 -8.86
C ARG A 82 -8.05 20.08 -9.41
N ASP A 83 -8.99 20.77 -8.77
CA ASP A 83 -9.53 22.05 -9.24
C ASP A 83 -8.85 23.24 -8.53
N ASP A 84 -8.01 22.97 -7.53
CA ASP A 84 -7.27 23.97 -6.76
C ASP A 84 -5.73 23.79 -6.90
N PRO A 85 -5.06 24.62 -7.73
CA PRO A 85 -3.62 24.58 -7.90
C PRO A 85 -2.80 24.86 -6.62
N ALA A 86 -3.32 25.67 -5.70
CA ALA A 86 -2.63 26.00 -4.45
C ALA A 86 -2.65 24.78 -3.52
N LYS A 87 -3.82 24.17 -3.34
CA LYS A 87 -3.98 22.92 -2.59
C LYS A 87 -3.13 21.79 -3.17
N ARG A 88 -3.08 21.67 -4.51
CA ARG A 88 -2.21 20.71 -5.19
C ARG A 88 -0.72 20.95 -4.89
N ARG A 89 -0.27 22.21 -4.85
CA ARG A 89 1.12 22.53 -4.48
C ARG A 89 1.40 22.16 -3.03
N GLU A 90 0.47 22.42 -2.12
CA GLU A 90 0.58 22.06 -0.71
C GLU A 90 0.68 20.55 -0.50
N PHE A 91 -0.22 19.78 -1.13
CA PHE A 91 -0.18 18.32 -1.13
C PHE A 91 1.15 17.77 -1.63
N ILE A 92 1.67 18.29 -2.75
CA ILE A 92 2.97 17.86 -3.30
C ILE A 92 4.11 18.21 -2.33
N SER A 93 4.07 19.41 -1.74
CA SER A 93 5.07 19.86 -0.76
C SER A 93 5.10 18.94 0.46
N MET A 94 3.94 18.68 1.07
CA MET A 94 3.82 17.78 2.21
C MET A 94 4.21 16.34 1.87
N THR A 95 3.80 15.85 0.68
CA THR A 95 4.21 14.53 0.19
C THR A 95 5.72 14.39 0.11
N ARG A 96 6.43 15.41 -0.39
CA ARG A 96 7.91 15.40 -0.42
C ARG A 96 8.52 15.44 0.97
N LYS A 97 7.91 16.15 1.93
CA LYS A 97 8.37 16.16 3.33
C LYS A 97 8.30 14.77 3.96
N THR A 98 7.36 13.91 3.56
CA THR A 98 7.27 12.53 4.08
C THR A 98 8.53 11.71 3.79
N PHE A 99 9.33 12.06 2.77
CA PHE A 99 10.58 11.35 2.48
C PHE A 99 11.70 11.67 3.49
N GLY A 100 11.60 12.80 4.19
CA GLY A 100 12.53 13.20 5.25
C GLY A 100 12.08 12.80 6.66
N SER A 101 11.07 11.93 6.79
CA SER A 101 10.64 11.40 8.09
C SER A 101 11.63 10.37 8.62
N ASP A 102 11.59 10.07 9.92
CA ASP A 102 12.38 9.00 10.53
C ASP A 102 11.88 7.61 10.13
N VAL A 103 10.55 7.45 10.03
CA VAL A 103 9.91 6.21 9.59
C VAL A 103 8.83 6.50 8.56
N PHE A 104 8.90 5.83 7.41
CA PHE A 104 7.88 5.90 6.39
C PHE A 104 7.01 4.65 6.39
N ILE A 105 5.69 4.82 6.50
CA ILE A 105 4.75 3.69 6.53
C ILE A 105 3.77 3.75 5.36
N THR A 106 3.52 2.59 4.77
CA THR A 106 2.54 2.43 3.69
C THR A 106 2.12 0.96 3.54
N GLY A 107 1.36 0.64 2.50
CA GLY A 107 1.15 -0.74 2.05
C GLY A 107 1.76 -0.96 0.67
N SER A 108 1.82 -2.21 0.24
CA SER A 108 2.14 -2.55 -1.16
C SER A 108 0.86 -2.78 -1.97
N ASN A 109 0.95 -2.68 -3.31
CA ASN A 109 -0.07 -3.24 -4.18
C ASN A 109 -0.08 -4.77 -4.08
N THR A 110 1.08 -5.40 -4.26
CA THR A 110 1.23 -6.85 -4.18
C THR A 110 2.59 -7.25 -3.63
N VAL A 111 2.68 -8.47 -3.11
CA VAL A 111 3.93 -9.16 -2.77
C VAL A 111 3.86 -10.55 -3.38
N THR A 112 4.94 -10.99 -4.00
CA THR A 112 4.98 -12.30 -4.63
C THR A 112 5.47 -13.38 -3.65
N MET A 113 5.10 -14.64 -3.88
CA MET A 113 5.54 -15.77 -3.05
C MET A 113 7.06 -16.00 -3.11
N ASP A 114 7.71 -15.58 -4.21
CA ASP A 114 9.17 -15.54 -4.37
C ASP A 114 9.83 -14.27 -3.80
N GLY A 115 9.07 -13.44 -3.05
CA GLY A 115 9.61 -12.38 -2.20
C GLY A 115 9.91 -11.06 -2.91
N ASN A 116 9.24 -10.77 -4.03
CA ASN A 116 9.28 -9.49 -4.72
C ASN A 116 8.16 -8.57 -4.24
N ILE A 117 8.45 -7.28 -4.07
CA ILE A 117 7.45 -6.26 -3.75
C ILE A 117 7.16 -5.48 -5.02
N VAL A 118 5.93 -5.56 -5.53
CA VAL A 118 5.55 -4.98 -6.82
C VAL A 118 4.51 -3.88 -6.61
N ASN A 119 4.83 -2.70 -7.11
CA ASN A 119 3.99 -1.51 -7.05
C ASN A 119 3.85 -0.87 -8.43
N ILE A 120 2.63 -0.40 -8.73
CA ILE A 120 2.33 0.42 -9.90
C ILE A 120 1.69 1.73 -9.42
N ASP A 121 2.30 2.85 -9.80
CA ASP A 121 1.98 4.19 -9.31
C ASP A 121 1.59 5.15 -10.45
N ARG A 122 0.75 6.13 -10.12
CA ARG A 122 0.46 7.30 -10.98
C ARG A 122 1.53 8.38 -10.82
N ASN A 123 1.78 8.78 -9.58
CA ASN A 123 2.64 9.92 -9.23
C ASN A 123 4.05 9.51 -8.79
N GLY A 124 4.24 8.24 -8.40
CA GLY A 124 5.52 7.71 -7.94
C GLY A 124 5.86 8.01 -6.47
N ASN A 125 5.00 8.73 -5.75
CA ASN A 125 5.29 9.16 -4.39
C ASN A 125 5.44 7.99 -3.40
N ARG A 126 4.66 6.91 -3.56
CA ARG A 126 4.78 5.73 -2.69
C ARG A 126 6.09 5.01 -2.96
N VAL A 127 6.37 4.70 -4.22
CA VAL A 127 7.61 3.99 -4.57
C VAL A 127 8.86 4.80 -4.27
N ALA A 128 8.84 6.13 -4.44
CA ALA A 128 9.95 6.99 -4.04
C ALA A 128 10.25 6.88 -2.54
N GLY A 129 9.21 6.93 -1.70
CA GLY A 129 9.35 6.76 -0.25
C GLY A 129 9.84 5.37 0.16
N ILE A 130 9.42 4.31 -0.56
CA ILE A 130 9.83 2.93 -0.30
C ILE A 130 11.30 2.68 -0.69
N ILE A 131 11.77 3.20 -1.83
CA ILE A 131 13.09 2.86 -2.39
C ILE A 131 14.24 3.57 -1.66
N PHE A 132 14.07 4.86 -1.36
CA PHE A 132 15.17 5.71 -0.86
C PHE A 132 14.72 6.82 0.10
N GLY A 133 13.47 6.80 0.58
CA GLY A 133 12.95 7.85 1.46
C GLY A 133 13.52 7.77 2.87
N ALA A 134 12.63 7.58 3.85
CA ALA A 134 13.03 7.46 5.25
C ALA A 134 14.05 6.32 5.46
N PRO A 135 14.95 6.43 6.46
CA PRO A 135 15.91 5.37 6.76
C PRO A 135 15.22 4.05 7.15
N LYS A 136 14.01 4.13 7.71
CA LYS A 136 13.15 2.98 8.00
C LYS A 136 11.85 3.04 7.21
N VAL A 137 11.49 1.95 6.55
CA VAL A 137 10.23 1.77 5.83
C VAL A 137 9.48 0.56 6.38
N ILE A 138 8.19 0.71 6.69
CA ILE A 138 7.34 -0.39 7.16
C ILE A 138 6.14 -0.56 6.22
N LEU A 139 6.01 -1.75 5.64
CA LEU A 139 4.90 -2.10 4.76
C LEU A 139 3.90 -3.00 5.49
N ALA A 140 2.62 -2.62 5.50
CA ALA A 140 1.53 -3.48 5.93
C ALA A 140 0.85 -4.13 4.71
N VAL A 141 0.75 -5.46 4.68
CA VAL A 141 0.26 -6.22 3.52
C VAL A 141 -0.71 -7.31 3.97
N GLY A 142 -1.98 -7.20 3.57
CA GLY A 142 -2.97 -8.26 3.76
C GLY A 142 -2.72 -9.46 2.84
N ARG A 143 -3.14 -10.66 3.26
CA ARG A 143 -2.95 -11.91 2.52
C ARG A 143 -3.52 -11.85 1.10
N ASN A 144 -4.57 -11.06 0.89
CA ASN A 144 -5.22 -10.88 -0.41
C ASN A 144 -4.31 -10.24 -1.47
N LYS A 145 -3.17 -9.68 -1.05
CA LYS A 145 -2.17 -9.05 -1.92
C LYS A 145 -0.98 -9.96 -2.22
N ILE A 146 -0.97 -11.20 -1.72
CA ILE A 146 0.03 -12.20 -2.04
C ILE A 146 -0.31 -12.87 -3.39
N VAL A 147 0.65 -12.92 -4.31
CA VAL A 147 0.53 -13.52 -5.65
C VAL A 147 1.64 -14.52 -5.88
N LYS A 148 1.46 -15.38 -6.89
CA LYS A 148 2.46 -16.37 -7.27
C LYS A 148 3.82 -15.75 -7.65
N ASP A 149 3.83 -14.82 -8.60
CA ASP A 149 5.04 -14.28 -9.22
C ASP A 149 4.84 -12.84 -9.74
N VAL A 150 5.90 -12.22 -10.26
CA VAL A 150 5.88 -10.83 -10.76
C VAL A 150 4.92 -10.63 -11.94
N ASN A 151 4.77 -11.62 -12.83
CA ASN A 151 3.85 -11.50 -13.96
C ASN A 151 2.41 -11.47 -13.48
N THR A 152 2.07 -12.36 -12.55
CA THR A 152 0.77 -12.41 -11.86
C THR A 152 0.54 -11.11 -11.08
N ALA A 153 1.58 -10.56 -10.44
CA ALA A 153 1.52 -9.29 -9.74
C ALA A 153 1.11 -8.15 -10.68
N ILE A 154 1.83 -7.97 -11.79
CA ILE A 154 1.58 -6.91 -12.76
C ILE A 154 0.20 -7.06 -13.37
N ASP A 155 -0.18 -8.28 -13.76
CA ASP A 155 -1.50 -8.58 -14.30
C ASP A 155 -2.60 -8.22 -13.29
N ARG A 156 -2.51 -8.71 -12.06
CA ARG A 156 -3.49 -8.43 -11.00
C ARG A 156 -3.59 -6.93 -10.71
N ILE A 157 -2.46 -6.21 -10.69
CA ILE A 157 -2.50 -4.76 -10.48
C ILE A 157 -3.20 -4.05 -11.65
N LYS A 158 -2.87 -4.38 -12.90
CA LYS A 158 -3.41 -3.69 -14.08
C LYS A 158 -4.87 -4.07 -14.38
N ASN A 159 -5.27 -5.30 -14.09
CA ASN A 159 -6.59 -5.84 -14.43
C ASN A 159 -7.58 -5.88 -13.28
N VAL A 160 -7.13 -5.74 -12.02
CA VAL A 160 -8.01 -5.79 -10.84
C VAL A 160 -7.89 -4.53 -10.00
N LEU A 161 -6.70 -4.24 -9.46
CA LEU A 161 -6.52 -3.15 -8.50
C LEU A 161 -6.69 -1.77 -9.15
N ALA A 162 -6.00 -1.51 -10.26
CA ALA A 162 -6.06 -0.22 -10.94
C ALA A 162 -7.46 0.10 -11.49
N PRO A 163 -8.19 -0.82 -12.15
CA PRO A 163 -9.57 -0.58 -12.55
C PRO A 163 -10.50 -0.21 -11.39
N ALA A 164 -10.46 -0.98 -10.29
CA ALA A 164 -11.30 -0.74 -9.13
C ALA A 164 -10.94 0.56 -8.41
N HIS A 165 -9.64 0.86 -8.26
CA HIS A 165 -9.17 2.13 -7.71
C HIS A 165 -9.57 3.31 -8.62
N ALA A 166 -9.44 3.15 -9.94
CA ALA A 166 -9.80 4.17 -10.91
C ALA A 166 -11.29 4.53 -10.83
N LYS A 167 -12.14 3.50 -10.75
CA LYS A 167 -13.58 3.64 -10.56
C LYS A 167 -13.91 4.36 -9.25
N GLN A 168 -13.34 3.93 -8.13
CA GLN A 168 -13.60 4.56 -6.83
C GLN A 168 -13.20 6.04 -6.78
N LYS A 169 -12.05 6.36 -7.36
CA LYS A 169 -11.51 7.73 -7.42
C LYS A 169 -12.09 8.57 -8.57
N ARG A 170 -13.01 8.02 -9.36
CA ARG A 170 -13.68 8.67 -10.50
C ARG A 170 -12.73 9.17 -11.59
N TYR A 171 -11.64 8.46 -11.84
CA TYR A 171 -10.72 8.77 -12.94
C TYR A 171 -11.34 8.41 -14.29
N LYS A 172 -11.16 9.28 -15.30
CA LYS A 172 -11.68 9.08 -16.66
C LYS A 172 -10.74 8.18 -17.47
N THR A 173 -10.79 6.88 -17.18
CA THR A 173 -9.96 5.86 -17.83
C THR A 173 -10.82 4.73 -18.36
N PRO A 174 -10.47 4.11 -19.51
CA PRO A 174 -11.21 2.96 -20.03
C PRO A 174 -11.32 1.80 -19.04
N CYS A 175 -10.30 1.61 -18.18
CA CYS A 175 -10.31 0.56 -17.17
C CYS A 175 -11.28 0.81 -16.02
N ALA A 176 -11.54 2.07 -15.64
CA ALA A 176 -12.57 2.41 -14.65
C ALA A 176 -13.98 2.02 -15.11
N GLU A 177 -14.24 2.16 -16.41
CA GLU A 177 -15.55 1.88 -17.02
C GLU A 177 -15.74 0.38 -17.31
N ARG A 178 -14.71 -0.27 -17.84
CA ARG A 178 -14.80 -1.63 -18.40
C ARG A 178 -14.23 -2.72 -17.49
N GLY A 179 -13.63 -2.36 -16.36
CA GLY A 179 -13.16 -3.29 -15.34
C GLY A 179 -11.90 -4.09 -15.69
N LYS A 180 -11.18 -3.75 -16.77
CA LYS A 180 -9.91 -4.40 -17.17
C LYS A 180 -8.95 -3.43 -17.84
N CYS A 181 -7.68 -3.80 -17.97
CA CYS A 181 -6.67 -3.00 -18.64
C CYS A 181 -6.91 -2.91 -20.15
N PHE A 182 -6.65 -1.74 -20.74
CA PHE A 182 -6.68 -1.49 -22.19
C PHE A 182 -5.36 -0.88 -22.70
N ASP A 183 -4.32 -0.89 -21.85
CA ASP A 183 -3.05 -0.20 -22.10
C ASP A 183 -3.25 1.22 -22.68
N CYS A 184 -4.02 2.03 -21.95
CA CYS A 184 -4.52 3.29 -22.49
C CYS A 184 -3.51 4.45 -22.38
N ASP A 185 -3.72 5.45 -23.24
CA ASP A 185 -3.03 6.75 -23.21
C ASP A 185 -3.85 7.86 -22.51
N SER A 186 -4.79 7.49 -21.65
CA SER A 186 -5.60 8.50 -20.93
C SER A 186 -4.69 9.40 -20.09
N ARG A 187 -4.97 10.72 -20.11
CA ARG A 187 -4.33 11.68 -19.19
C ARG A 187 -4.59 11.37 -17.71
N ASP A 188 -5.61 10.57 -17.44
CA ASP A 188 -5.97 10.11 -16.10
C ASP A 188 -5.40 8.74 -15.71
N ARG A 189 -4.54 8.16 -16.56
CA ARG A 189 -3.87 6.87 -16.34
C ARG A 189 -3.25 6.78 -14.95
N LEU A 190 -3.50 5.66 -14.29
CA LEU A 190 -2.96 5.34 -12.96
C LEU A 190 -1.64 4.58 -12.99
N CYS A 191 -1.33 3.89 -14.09
CA CYS A 191 -0.23 2.95 -14.20
C CYS A 191 0.94 3.51 -15.01
N ASN A 192 1.54 4.60 -14.52
CA ASN A 192 2.64 5.31 -15.18
C ASN A 192 4.01 4.76 -14.81
N ILE A 193 4.15 4.27 -13.57
CA ILE A 193 5.42 3.85 -12.99
C ILE A 193 5.24 2.44 -12.47
N THR A 194 6.12 1.52 -12.86
CA THR A 194 6.17 0.15 -12.31
C THR A 194 7.51 -0.05 -11.63
N VAL A 195 7.49 -0.48 -10.37
CA VAL A 195 8.69 -0.79 -9.60
C VAL A 195 8.54 -2.19 -9.03
N ILE A 196 9.61 -2.97 -9.19
CA ILE A 196 9.79 -4.28 -8.59
C ILE A 196 10.99 -4.17 -7.65
N LEU A 197 10.78 -4.34 -6.35
CA LEU A 197 11.88 -4.50 -5.39
C LEU A 197 12.14 -6.00 -5.24
N GLU A 198 13.21 -6.46 -5.89
CA GLU A 198 13.65 -7.86 -5.82
C GLU A 198 14.38 -8.18 -4.52
N LYS A 199 15.09 -7.19 -3.95
CA LYS A 199 15.84 -7.29 -2.69
C LYS A 199 15.73 -6.01 -1.87
N LYS A 200 16.05 -6.10 -0.58
CA LYS A 200 16.12 -4.93 0.30
C LYS A 200 17.16 -3.93 -0.22
N PRO A 201 16.79 -2.64 -0.38
CA PRO A 201 17.76 -1.59 -0.69
C PRO A 201 18.84 -1.50 0.41
N LEU A 202 20.09 -1.22 0.01
CA LEU A 202 21.23 -1.24 0.93
C LEU A 202 21.07 -0.27 2.11
N ASN A 203 20.59 0.95 1.82
CA ASN A 203 20.54 2.06 2.77
C ASN A 203 19.14 2.31 3.36
N THR A 204 18.22 1.36 3.19
CA THR A 204 16.87 1.45 3.75
C THR A 204 16.59 0.19 4.57
N ASP A 205 16.27 0.39 5.85
CA ASP A 205 15.74 -0.67 6.69
C ASP A 205 14.26 -0.90 6.34
N LEU A 206 13.98 -1.94 5.57
CA LEU A 206 12.65 -2.22 5.03
C LEU A 206 12.06 -3.45 5.69
N SER A 207 10.98 -3.23 6.46
CA SER A 207 10.20 -4.27 7.08
C SER A 207 8.87 -4.51 6.34
N VAL A 208 8.43 -5.77 6.31
CA VAL A 208 7.15 -6.18 5.71
C VAL A 208 6.34 -6.95 6.75
N VAL A 209 5.18 -6.43 7.13
CA VAL A 209 4.21 -7.08 8.02
C VAL A 209 3.13 -7.73 7.15
N LEU A 210 3.21 -9.07 7.03
CA LEU A 210 2.18 -9.88 6.39
C LEU A 210 1.06 -10.18 7.39
N ILE A 211 -0.18 -9.93 6.97
CA ILE A 211 -1.36 -10.00 7.84
C ILE A 211 -2.33 -11.03 7.26
N ASN A 212 -2.77 -12.03 8.05
CA ASN A 212 -3.71 -13.06 7.62
C ASN A 212 -5.17 -12.59 7.46
N GLU A 213 -5.36 -11.37 6.98
CA GLU A 213 -6.66 -10.77 6.71
C GLU A 213 -6.69 -10.14 5.32
N ASP A 214 -7.89 -10.07 4.75
CA ASP A 214 -8.10 -9.42 3.46
C ASP A 214 -8.19 -7.89 3.67
N LEU A 215 -7.07 -7.19 3.41
CA LEU A 215 -6.90 -5.75 3.69
C LEU A 215 -6.48 -4.98 2.43
N GLY A 216 -6.83 -3.69 2.40
CA GLY A 216 -6.61 -2.82 1.25
C GLY A 216 -7.40 -3.29 0.03
N LEU A 217 -6.78 -3.18 -1.15
CA LEU A 217 -7.40 -3.53 -2.43
C LEU A 217 -6.59 -4.62 -3.13
N GLY A 218 -7.25 -5.68 -3.54
CA GLY A 218 -6.69 -6.75 -4.36
C GLY A 218 -7.40 -8.08 -4.09
N TRP A 219 -7.64 -8.84 -5.16
CA TRP A 219 -8.25 -10.17 -5.11
C TRP A 219 -7.88 -10.94 -6.38
N ASP A 220 -8.04 -12.27 -6.33
CA ASP A 220 -8.06 -13.11 -7.52
C ASP A 220 -9.48 -13.11 -8.12
N PRO A 221 -9.68 -12.83 -9.42
CA PRO A 221 -10.99 -12.86 -10.06
C PRO A 221 -11.75 -14.18 -9.90
N GLU A 222 -11.05 -15.30 -9.69
CA GLU A 222 -11.64 -16.63 -9.53
C GLU A 222 -12.08 -16.91 -8.07
N TRP A 223 -11.81 -15.99 -7.13
CA TRP A 223 -12.29 -16.15 -5.76
C TRP A 223 -13.81 -16.00 -5.65
N ASP A 224 -14.35 -16.57 -4.57
CA ASP A 224 -15.75 -16.41 -4.18
C ASP A 224 -16.19 -14.93 -4.23
N GLY A 225 -17.31 -14.69 -4.92
CA GLY A 225 -17.83 -13.34 -5.14
C GLY A 225 -18.18 -12.60 -3.85
N ALA A 226 -18.60 -13.31 -2.80
CA ALA A 226 -18.87 -12.68 -1.51
C ALA A 226 -17.58 -12.23 -0.81
N ARG A 227 -16.46 -12.96 -0.96
CA ARG A 227 -15.14 -12.50 -0.52
C ARG A 227 -14.70 -11.24 -1.27
N ILE A 228 -14.85 -11.22 -2.59
CA ILE A 228 -14.51 -10.05 -3.42
C ILE A 228 -15.33 -8.83 -2.98
N ALA A 229 -16.65 -8.98 -2.81
CA ALA A 229 -17.53 -7.92 -2.34
C ALA A 229 -17.10 -7.36 -0.98
N ARG A 230 -16.76 -8.23 0.00
CA ARG A 230 -16.24 -7.79 1.30
C ARG A 230 -14.96 -6.95 1.17
N ILE A 231 -14.04 -7.35 0.30
CA ILE A 231 -12.78 -6.60 0.05
C ILE A 231 -13.11 -5.22 -0.53
N THR A 232 -13.94 -5.15 -1.57
CA THR A 232 -14.27 -3.89 -2.23
C THR A 232 -15.07 -2.96 -1.32
N ASP A 233 -16.06 -3.47 -0.60
CA ASP A 233 -16.89 -2.66 0.30
C ASP A 233 -16.07 -2.11 1.46
N ASN A 234 -15.19 -2.93 2.04
CA ASN A 234 -14.27 -2.46 3.08
C ASN A 234 -13.25 -1.46 2.55
N TYR A 235 -12.80 -1.60 1.31
CA TYR A 235 -11.90 -0.63 0.69
C TYR A 235 -12.59 0.74 0.46
N TYR A 236 -13.84 0.74 -0.01
CA TYR A 236 -14.58 1.96 -0.33
C TYR A 236 -14.95 2.80 0.89
N LYS A 237 -15.03 2.20 2.09
CA LYS A 237 -15.19 2.94 3.36
C LYS A 237 -14.05 3.92 3.65
N TYR A 238 -12.85 3.64 3.16
CA TYR A 238 -11.63 4.40 3.47
C TYR A 238 -11.00 5.06 2.24
N SER A 239 -11.68 5.06 1.09
CA SER A 239 -11.15 5.63 -0.14
C SER A 239 -12.18 6.57 -0.76
N TRP A 240 -11.78 7.79 -1.05
CA TRP A 240 -12.64 8.82 -1.64
C TRP A 240 -11.97 9.49 -2.85
N PRO A 241 -12.74 10.10 -3.78
CA PRO A 241 -12.17 10.92 -4.84
C PRO A 241 -11.39 12.10 -4.25
N PHE A 242 -10.16 12.30 -4.75
CA PHE A 242 -9.38 13.52 -4.51
C PHE A 242 -9.91 14.62 -5.43
#